data_AF-A0A7I9Z8M0-F1
#
_entry.id   AF-A0A7I9Z8M0-F1
#
_cell.length_a   1.000
_cell.length_b   1.000
_cell.length_c   1.000
_cell.angle_alpha   90.00
_cell.angle_beta   90.00
_cell.angle_gamma   90.00
#
_symmetry.space_group_name_H-M   'P 1'
#
loop_
_entity.id
_entity.type
_entity.pdbx_description
1 polymer ?
#
loop_
_entity_poly.entity_id
_entity_poly.type
_entity_poly.pdbx_seq_one_letter_code
_entity_poly.pdbx_strand_id
1 'polypeptide(L)'
;MNDDIDINEAIILYLRRYPGSNGVEFEEHFGSKATVANERVHVILNEAMRVEPDWNRMSLNDAGDYVEAVMHERHPTLTQQSLTAIGNFYTFQMR
;
A
#
# COMPACT_ATOMS: atom_id res chain seq x y z
N MET A 1 -20.35 1.55 17.07
CA MET A 1 -19.58 2.53 16.28
C MET A 1 -18.32 1.80 15.83
N ASN A 2 -18.21 1.45 14.55
CA ASN A 2 -17.00 0.82 14.03
C ASN A 2 -15.96 1.94 13.89
N ASP A 3 -15.24 2.17 14.97
CA ASP A 3 -14.11 3.08 15.07
C ASP A 3 -12.85 2.50 14.40
N ASP A 4 -13.00 1.53 13.50
CA ASP A 4 -11.90 0.85 12.85
C ASP A 4 -11.38 1.70 11.67
N ILE A 5 -10.06 1.73 11.52
CA ILE A 5 -9.39 2.49 10.46
C ILE A 5 -9.69 1.83 9.12
N ASP A 6 -10.22 2.59 8.16
CA ASP A 6 -10.31 2.12 6.78
C ASP A 6 -8.91 2.05 6.17
N ILE A 7 -8.37 0.83 6.10
CA ILE A 7 -7.04 0.59 5.58
C ILE A 7 -6.91 0.90 4.09
N ASN A 8 -7.99 0.75 3.31
CA ASN A 8 -7.97 1.04 1.89
C ASN A 8 -7.77 2.54 1.66
N GLU A 9 -8.55 3.34 2.38
CA GLU A 9 -8.44 4.79 2.34
C GLU A 9 -7.07 5.27 2.83
N ALA A 10 -6.57 4.68 3.93
CA ALA A 10 -5.26 5.02 4.47
C ALA A 10 -4.12 4.75 3.46
N ILE A 11 -4.13 3.58 2.79
CA ILE A 11 -3.13 3.25 1.76
C ILE A 11 -3.18 4.25 0.61
N ILE A 12 -4.39 4.53 0.10
CA ILE A 12 -4.58 5.45 -1.04
C ILE A 12 -4.09 6.85 -0.67
N LEU A 13 -4.48 7.36 0.49
CA LEU A 13 -4.10 8.71 0.92
C LEU A 13 -2.59 8.81 1.17
N TYR A 14 -2.00 7.81 1.83
CA TYR A 14 -0.56 7.76 2.08
C TYR A 14 0.24 7.77 0.78
N LEU A 15 -0.13 6.94 -0.19
CA LEU A 15 0.63 6.76 -1.44
C LEU A 15 0.32 7.80 -2.52
N ARG A 16 -0.74 8.61 -2.38
CA ARG A 16 -1.23 9.53 -3.42
C ARG A 16 -0.16 10.47 -4.02
N ARG A 17 0.82 10.92 -3.22
CA ARG A 17 1.92 11.80 -3.69
C ARG A 17 3.29 11.18 -3.59
N TYR A 18 3.38 9.89 -3.28
CA TYR A 18 4.66 9.20 -3.10
C TYR A 18 5.54 9.34 -4.36
N PRO A 19 6.86 9.64 -4.24
CA PRO A 19 7.68 9.71 -3.02
C PRO A 19 7.57 11.03 -2.22
N GLY A 20 6.74 11.98 -2.65
CA GLY A 20 6.38 13.15 -1.86
C GLY A 20 5.52 12.82 -0.64
N SER A 21 5.42 13.76 0.29
CA SER A 21 4.66 13.58 1.54
C SER A 21 3.23 14.09 1.44
N ASN A 22 2.31 13.33 2.04
CA ASN A 22 0.92 13.72 2.32
C ASN A 22 0.65 13.84 3.83
N GLY A 23 1.67 14.01 4.66
CA GLY A 23 1.55 13.94 6.12
C GLY A 23 0.47 14.85 6.70
N VAL A 24 0.42 16.12 6.28
CA VAL A 24 -0.59 17.08 6.74
C VAL A 24 -2.01 16.62 6.40
N GLU A 25 -2.25 16.25 5.14
CA GLU A 25 -3.57 15.77 4.70
C GLU A 25 -3.97 14.46 5.41
N PHE A 26 -2.99 13.58 5.63
CA PHE A 26 -3.19 12.32 6.34
C PHE A 26 -3.53 12.53 7.81
N GLU A 27 -2.83 13.44 8.49
CA GLU A 27 -3.10 13.83 9.88
C GLU A 27 -4.44 14.54 10.03
N GLU A 28 -4.79 15.44 9.11
CA GLU A 28 -6.09 16.11 9.09
C GLU A 28 -7.24 15.11 8.87
N HIS A 29 -7.05 14.11 8.00
CA HIS A 29 -8.08 13.13 7.68
C HIS A 29 -8.32 12.12 8.81
N PHE A 30 -7.26 11.55 9.39
CA PHE A 30 -7.37 10.52 10.43
C PHE A 30 -7.35 11.07 11.87
N GLY A 31 -6.98 12.34 12.05
CA GLY A 31 -6.95 13.02 13.34
C GLY A 31 -6.14 12.24 14.40
N SER A 32 -6.75 12.00 15.56
CA SER A 32 -6.12 11.25 16.65
C SER A 32 -5.76 9.80 16.31
N LYS A 33 -6.29 9.25 15.21
CA LYS A 33 -5.97 7.90 14.72
C LYS A 33 -4.86 7.89 13.68
N ALA A 34 -4.34 9.04 13.25
CA ALA A 34 -3.35 9.13 12.18
C ALA A 34 -2.11 8.27 12.45
N THR A 35 -1.60 8.26 13.68
CA THR A 35 -0.45 7.41 14.05
C THR A 35 -0.75 5.92 13.82
N VAL A 36 -1.89 5.42 14.33
CA VAL A 36 -2.27 4.01 14.19
C VAL A 36 -2.56 3.66 12.72
N ALA A 37 -3.19 4.57 11.97
CA ALA A 37 -3.45 4.36 10.53
C ALA A 37 -2.14 4.28 9.74
N ASN A 38 -1.19 5.16 10.04
CA ASN A 38 0.13 5.17 9.43
C ASN A 38 0.91 3.88 9.73
N GLU A 39 0.91 3.41 10.98
CA GLU A 39 1.51 2.14 11.37
C GLU A 39 0.90 0.96 10.61
N ARG A 40 -0.43 0.90 10.47
CA ARG A 40 -1.11 -0.15 9.69
C ARG A 40 -0.73 -0.10 8.21
N VAL A 41 -0.65 1.08 7.60
CA VAL A 41 -0.16 1.23 6.22
C VAL A 41 1.26 0.69 6.09
N HIS A 42 2.17 1.06 6.99
CA HIS A 42 3.55 0.58 6.97
C HIS A 42 3.65 -0.95 7.09
N VAL A 43 2.80 -1.59 7.90
CA VAL A 43 2.75 -3.05 7.99
C VAL A 43 2.44 -3.67 6.62
N ILE A 44 1.41 -3.17 5.92
CA ILE A 44 1.01 -3.66 4.60
C ILE A 44 2.11 -3.41 3.55
N LEU A 45 2.69 -2.21 3.52
CA LEU A 45 3.74 -1.89 2.54
C LEU A 45 5.02 -2.69 2.78
N ASN A 46 5.41 -2.90 4.04
CA ASN A 46 6.53 -3.74 4.38
C ASN A 46 6.30 -5.20 4.00
N GLU A 47 5.05 -5.69 4.10
CA GLU A 47 4.71 -7.02 3.61
C GLU A 47 4.83 -7.12 2.09
N ALA A 48 4.31 -6.14 1.35
CA ALA A 48 4.44 -6.09 -0.10
C ALA A 48 5.90 -6.10 -0.55
N MET A 49 6.79 -5.38 0.15
CA MET A 49 8.23 -5.36 -0.12
C MET A 49 8.94 -6.69 0.16
N ARG A 50 8.31 -7.62 0.88
CA ARG A 50 8.83 -8.97 1.13
C ARG A 50 8.36 -10.02 0.12
N VAL A 51 7.48 -9.63 -0.80
CA VAL A 51 7.14 -10.49 -1.93
C VAL A 51 8.36 -10.57 -2.83
N GLU A 52 8.71 -11.78 -3.26
CA GLU A 52 9.88 -12.05 -4.11
C GLU A 52 9.41 -12.47 -5.51
N PRO A 53 9.32 -11.55 -6.48
CA PRO A 53 9.10 -11.88 -7.87
C PRO A 53 10.24 -12.72 -8.44
N ASP A 54 9.93 -13.60 -9.39
CA ASP A 54 10.95 -14.33 -10.15
C ASP A 54 11.56 -13.42 -11.22
N TRP A 55 12.60 -12.68 -10.84
CA TRP A 55 13.28 -11.72 -11.72
C TRP A 55 13.97 -12.35 -12.94
N ASN A 56 14.15 -13.68 -12.99
CA ASN A 56 14.64 -14.33 -14.21
C ASN A 56 13.56 -14.44 -15.28
N ARG A 57 12.29 -14.22 -14.91
CA ARG A 57 11.12 -14.44 -15.77
C ARG A 57 10.16 -13.26 -15.82
N MET A 58 10.21 -12.37 -14.84
CA MET A 58 9.28 -11.24 -14.69
C MET A 58 9.98 -9.92 -15.00
N SER A 59 9.32 -9.07 -15.78
CA SER A 59 9.67 -7.65 -15.90
C SER A 59 9.28 -6.88 -14.64
N LEU A 60 9.69 -5.62 -14.53
CA LEU A 60 9.26 -4.74 -13.44
C LEU A 60 7.74 -4.57 -13.38
N ASN A 61 7.08 -4.50 -14.54
CA ASN A 61 5.62 -4.41 -14.59
C ASN A 61 4.97 -5.72 -14.14
N ASP A 62 5.48 -6.87 -14.61
CA ASP A 62 4.98 -8.19 -14.18
C ASP A 62 5.17 -8.39 -12.67
N ALA A 63 6.26 -7.88 -12.11
CA ALA A 63 6.50 -7.89 -10.67
C ALA A 63 5.49 -7.05 -9.90
N GLY A 64 5.09 -5.87 -10.42
CA GLY A 64 4.02 -5.06 -9.85
C GLY A 64 2.69 -5.82 -9.81
N ASP A 65 2.27 -6.36 -10.94
CA ASP A 65 1.02 -7.14 -11.07
C ASP A 65 1.05 -8.38 -10.16
N TYR A 66 2.20 -9.06 -10.05
CA TYR A 66 2.38 -10.20 -9.15
C TYR A 66 2.21 -9.81 -7.68
N VAL A 67 2.80 -8.68 -7.26
CA VAL A 67 2.64 -8.16 -5.90
C VAL A 67 1.17 -7.83 -5.63
N GLU A 68 0.45 -7.22 -6.56
CA GLU A 68 -0.99 -6.96 -6.42
C GLU A 68 -1.77 -8.26 -6.18
N ALA A 69 -1.51 -9.30 -6.97
CA ALA A 69 -2.18 -10.59 -6.84
C ALA A 69 -1.91 -11.25 -5.47
N VAL A 70 -0.64 -11.30 -5.04
CA VAL A 70 -0.25 -11.87 -3.75
C VAL A 70 -0.87 -11.09 -2.59
N MET A 71 -0.86 -9.76 -2.66
CA MET A 71 -1.45 -8.92 -1.61
C MET A 71 -2.98 -9.06 -1.55
N HIS A 72 -3.65 -9.25 -2.69
CA HIS A 72 -5.09 -9.53 -2.72
C HIS A 72 -5.44 -10.87 -2.06
N GLU A 73 -4.65 -11.92 -2.34
CA GLU A 73 -4.85 -13.24 -1.74
C GLU A 73 -4.71 -13.19 -0.21
N ARG A 74 -3.70 -12.46 0.29
CA ARG A 74 -3.43 -12.34 1.73
C ARG A 74 -4.36 -11.36 2.44
N HIS A 75 -4.82 -10.33 1.75
CA HIS A 75 -5.73 -9.31 2.27
C HIS A 75 -6.95 -9.15 1.35
N PRO A 76 -7.92 -10.08 1.39
CA PRO A 76 -9.08 -10.05 0.49
C PRO A 76 -9.98 -8.80 0.63
N THR A 77 -9.83 -8.06 1.72
CA THR A 77 -10.53 -6.79 1.97
C THR A 77 -9.88 -5.59 1.30
N LEU A 78 -8.69 -5.74 0.71
CA LEU A 78 -8.08 -4.69 -0.08
C LEU A 78 -8.81 -4.52 -1.41
N THR A 79 -9.18 -3.29 -1.70
CA THR A 79 -9.80 -2.89 -2.96
C THR A 79 -8.76 -2.86 -4.06
N GLN A 80 -9.24 -2.98 -5.31
CA GLN A 80 -8.39 -2.88 -6.49
C GLN A 80 -7.57 -1.58 -6.50
N GLN A 81 -8.15 -0.46 -6.05
CA GLN A 81 -7.44 0.82 -6.05
C GLN A 81 -6.25 0.83 -5.08
N SER A 82 -6.43 0.25 -3.88
CA SER A 82 -5.36 0.15 -2.89
C SER A 82 -4.28 -0.83 -3.35
N LEU A 83 -4.66 -1.95 -3.97
CA LEU A 83 -3.72 -2.92 -4.55
C LEU A 83 -2.88 -2.26 -5.65
N THR A 84 -3.50 -1.56 -6.59
CA THR A 84 -2.77 -0.84 -7.64
C THR A 84 -1.85 0.23 -7.09
N ALA A 85 -2.22 0.91 -6.00
CA ALA A 85 -1.29 1.83 -5.33
C ALA A 85 -0.07 1.08 -4.75
N ILE A 86 -0.27 -0.10 -4.15
CA ILE A 86 0.81 -0.95 -3.61
C ILE A 86 1.73 -1.45 -4.73
N GLY A 87 1.20 -1.93 -5.85
CA GLY A 87 2.00 -2.37 -7.00
C GLY A 87 2.87 -1.24 -7.58
N ASN A 88 2.29 -0.04 -7.73
CA ASN A 88 3.02 1.15 -8.14
C ASN A 88 4.11 1.57 -7.13
N PHE A 89 3.83 1.48 -5.83
CA PHE A 89 4.82 1.73 -4.79
C PHE A 89 5.99 0.75 -4.88
N TYR A 90 5.70 -0.54 -5.00
CA TYR A 90 6.71 -1.60 -5.10
C TYR A 90 7.62 -1.40 -6.32
N THR A 91 7.04 -1.19 -7.50
CA THR A 91 7.81 -0.98 -8.73
C THR A 91 8.65 0.29 -8.69
N PHE A 92 8.17 1.35 -8.04
CA PHE A 92 8.98 2.54 -7.80
C PHE A 92 10.17 2.27 -6.87
N GLN A 93 10.01 1.46 -5.82
CA GLN A 93 11.12 1.09 -4.92
C GLN A 93 12.19 0.21 -5.58
N MET A 94 11.80 -0.61 -6.56
CA MET A 94 12.70 -1.55 -7.25
C MET A 94 13.38 -0.96 -8.49
N ARG A 95 13.05 0.28 -8.86
CA ARG A 95 13.61 0.99 -10.03
C ARG A 95 14.97 1.63 -9.73
#